data_AF-A0A7S0SGQ8-F1
#
_entry.id   AF-A0A7S0SGQ8-F1
#
_cell.length_a   1.000
_cell.length_b   1.000
_cell.length_c   1.000
_cell.angle_alpha   90.00
_cell.angle_beta   90.00
_cell.angle_gamma   90.00
#
_symmetry.space_group_name_H-M   'P 1'
#
loop_
_entity.id
_entity.type
_entity.pdbx_description
1 polymer ?
#
loop_
_entity_poly.entity_id
_entity_poly.type
_entity_poly.pdbx_seq_one_letter_code
_entity_poly.pdbx_strand_id
1 'polypeptide(L)'
;GGGGRTARGGGSLGASLGGVGSAPPPPSPRAFFTNQKLVQRSGCVRHCVAGLGAAAASGDAAAQLAITRVLLEASYYDENAQQIADEGLFLLLAPLLRDDFRSPLVFAVSELMWNVLEAAPSARALADAAVGPFCGAFADVVALALRCGHRVADKEVRNELLITARLLAEDPGSRAGLRAAGLADTALAIAVHPEMGPPPSDGAVKPFAMTTAPQDFEMKRLAWLLVAELSDDEIGIAVAQKGFLACALAFLSPFGGGVSPSAAAAAAGGVAVTRWSRSQLRDLQELALRLLTRLAPLCPVEMATLGACNAAVAVMSAASPADDGLRAAAISLAVQLAAMEGFVGRLGGAGGVEAALRAFEGEVGELSGRGGWCGGSVGGGHTSHGGVVLGDSGYGHGYFSDEISGDFVDTPRSGAGGRGVLPGTSE
;
A
#
# COMPACT_ATOMS: atom_id res chain seq x y z
N GLY A 1 -85.41 8.18 28.46
CA GLY A 1 -85.00 9.14 27.41
C GLY A 1 -83.87 9.95 27.99
N GLY A 2 -82.66 10.00 27.42
CA GLY A 2 -82.32 10.37 26.05
C GLY A 2 -81.98 11.86 26.07
N GLY A 3 -80.83 12.38 25.63
CA GLY A 3 -79.56 11.88 25.13
C GLY A 3 -78.59 13.07 25.08
N GLY A 4 -77.27 12.84 24.91
CA GLY A 4 -76.31 13.95 24.80
C GLY A 4 -74.84 13.52 24.80
N ARG A 5 -74.30 13.33 23.59
CA ARG A 5 -72.93 12.94 23.18
C ARG A 5 -71.75 13.54 23.97
N THR A 6 -70.77 12.69 24.32
CA THR A 6 -69.32 12.97 24.21
C THR A 6 -68.57 11.72 23.73
N ALA A 7 -67.49 11.95 22.98
CA ALA A 7 -66.93 11.05 21.99
C ALA A 7 -66.03 9.92 22.54
N ARG A 8 -66.11 8.76 21.86
CA ARG A 8 -65.12 7.67 21.86
C ARG A 8 -64.00 7.99 20.88
N GLY A 9 -62.80 7.48 21.17
CA GLY A 9 -61.89 6.92 20.15
C GLY A 9 -60.54 7.61 20.02
N GLY A 10 -59.47 6.94 20.45
CA GLY A 10 -58.10 7.38 20.21
C GLY A 10 -57.09 6.66 21.09
N GLY A 11 -57.10 5.32 21.10
CA GLY A 11 -56.01 4.55 21.69
C GLY A 11 -54.74 4.78 20.88
N SER A 12 -53.72 5.36 21.53
CA SER A 12 -52.37 5.49 20.98
C SER A 12 -51.74 4.10 20.83
N LEU A 13 -51.92 3.52 19.65
CA LEU A 13 -51.22 2.35 19.13
C LEU A 13 -50.31 2.77 17.96
N GLY A 14 -49.63 3.91 18.11
CA GLY A 14 -48.79 4.51 17.07
C GLY A 14 -47.29 4.58 17.38
N ALA A 15 -46.83 4.00 18.49
CA ALA A 15 -45.44 4.15 18.96
C ALA A 15 -44.57 2.87 18.80
N SER A 16 -45.07 1.82 18.14
CA SER A 16 -44.43 0.49 18.15
C SER A 16 -44.03 -0.07 16.78
N LEU A 17 -44.02 0.73 15.72
CA LEU A 17 -43.45 0.31 14.43
C LEU A 17 -42.53 1.40 13.89
N GLY A 18 -41.27 1.03 13.73
CA GLY A 18 -40.13 1.92 13.53
C GLY A 18 -40.32 2.83 12.33
N GLY A 19 -40.24 4.13 12.61
CA GLY A 19 -39.81 5.08 11.62
C GLY A 19 -38.43 4.64 11.10
N VAL A 20 -38.32 4.61 9.77
CA VAL A 20 -37.08 4.46 9.02
C VAL A 20 -36.19 5.63 9.41
N GLY A 21 -35.47 5.46 10.51
CA GLY A 21 -34.73 6.49 11.20
C GLY A 21 -33.31 6.49 10.71
N SER A 22 -32.85 7.67 10.29
CA SER A 22 -31.45 8.03 10.14
C SER A 22 -30.56 7.31 11.14
N ALA A 23 -29.43 6.75 10.67
CA ALA A 23 -28.44 6.10 11.52
C ALA A 23 -28.19 6.94 12.79
N PRO A 24 -28.16 6.32 13.98
CA PRO A 24 -27.89 7.05 15.22
C PRO A 24 -26.55 7.78 15.10
N PRO A 25 -26.42 9.00 15.67
CA PRO A 25 -25.19 9.76 15.59
C PRO A 25 -24.03 8.96 16.19
N PRO A 26 -22.81 9.10 15.64
CA PRO A 26 -21.66 8.35 16.12
C PRO A 26 -21.43 8.62 17.61
N PRO A 27 -20.98 7.62 18.37
CA PRO A 27 -20.74 7.76 19.80
C PRO A 27 -19.68 8.85 20.05
N SER A 28 -19.82 9.58 21.15
CA SER A 28 -18.76 10.50 21.57
C SER A 28 -17.44 9.73 21.76
N PRO A 29 -16.26 10.35 21.53
CA PRO A 29 -14.97 9.66 21.68
C PRO A 29 -14.80 8.97 23.04
N ARG A 30 -15.32 9.59 24.11
CA ARG A 30 -15.31 9.02 25.46
C ARG A 30 -16.18 7.77 25.59
N ALA A 31 -17.36 7.77 24.96
CA ALA A 31 -18.25 6.62 24.95
C ALA A 31 -17.65 5.46 24.12
N PHE A 32 -17.08 5.78 22.96
CA PHE A 32 -16.34 4.80 22.14
C PHE A 32 -15.24 4.11 22.94
N PHE A 33 -14.35 4.88 23.56
CA PHE A 33 -13.25 4.34 24.37
C PHE A 33 -13.73 3.50 25.56
N THR A 34 -14.84 3.90 26.19
CA THR A 34 -15.45 3.13 27.28
C THR A 34 -15.99 1.79 26.77
N ASN A 35 -16.65 1.80 25.60
CA ASN A 35 -17.17 0.58 24.98
C ASN A 35 -16.04 -0.37 24.58
N GLN A 36 -14.94 0.15 23.99
CA GLN A 36 -13.78 -0.67 23.62
C GLN A 36 -13.15 -1.36 24.83
N LYS A 37 -13.05 -0.66 25.97
CA LYS A 37 -12.58 -1.26 27.24
C LYS A 37 -13.53 -2.31 27.81
N LEU A 38 -14.84 -2.15 27.58
CA LEU A 38 -15.81 -3.19 27.96
C LEU A 38 -15.66 -4.43 27.08
N VAL A 39 -15.50 -4.25 25.76
CA VAL A 39 -15.21 -5.34 24.82
C VAL A 39 -13.98 -6.11 25.27
N GLN A 40 -12.87 -5.42 25.55
CA GLN A 40 -11.62 -5.99 26.03
C GLN A 40 -11.80 -6.89 27.27
N ARG A 41 -12.55 -6.41 28.27
CA ARG A 41 -12.70 -7.10 29.57
C ARG A 41 -13.76 -8.20 29.57
N SER A 42 -14.69 -8.15 28.63
CA SER A 42 -15.84 -9.07 28.59
C SER A 42 -15.52 -10.45 28.00
N GLY A 43 -14.35 -10.62 27.37
CA GLY A 43 -14.04 -11.83 26.59
C GLY A 43 -14.77 -11.90 25.23
N CYS A 44 -15.43 -10.81 24.81
CA CYS A 44 -16.16 -10.73 23.55
C CYS A 44 -15.26 -11.10 22.35
N VAL A 45 -14.03 -10.58 22.28
CA VAL A 45 -13.06 -10.86 21.21
C VAL A 45 -12.87 -12.36 21.03
N ARG A 46 -12.56 -13.09 22.11
CA ARG A 46 -12.38 -14.55 22.08
C ARG A 46 -13.59 -15.28 21.52
N HIS A 47 -14.79 -14.90 21.96
CA HIS A 47 -16.02 -15.51 21.48
C HIS A 47 -16.29 -15.18 20.01
N CYS A 48 -15.99 -13.97 19.56
CA CYS A 48 -16.09 -13.58 18.16
C CYS A 48 -15.10 -14.35 17.28
N VAL A 49 -13.83 -14.50 17.68
CA VAL A 49 -12.83 -15.28 16.91
C VAL A 49 -13.24 -16.75 16.83
N ALA A 50 -13.67 -17.36 17.95
CA ALA A 50 -14.18 -18.73 17.94
C ALA A 50 -15.45 -18.88 17.06
N GLY A 51 -16.36 -17.91 17.13
CA GLY A 51 -17.57 -17.86 16.30
C GLY A 51 -17.24 -17.71 14.81
N LEU A 52 -16.22 -16.92 14.46
CA LEU A 52 -15.74 -16.78 13.09
C LEU A 52 -15.22 -18.12 12.56
N GLY A 53 -14.46 -18.87 13.38
CA GLY A 53 -14.00 -20.21 13.01
C GLY A 53 -15.15 -21.18 12.76
N ALA A 54 -16.19 -21.15 13.59
CA ALA A 54 -17.39 -21.97 13.38
C ALA A 54 -18.16 -21.57 12.11
N ALA A 55 -18.31 -20.27 11.84
CA ALA A 55 -18.96 -19.74 10.66
C ALA A 55 -18.16 -20.04 9.37
N ALA A 56 -16.83 -20.01 9.44
CA ALA A 56 -15.95 -20.41 8.35
C ALA A 56 -16.11 -21.91 8.02
N ALA A 57 -16.19 -22.76 9.05
CA ALA A 57 -16.36 -24.20 8.88
C ALA A 57 -17.75 -24.59 8.32
N SER A 58 -18.81 -23.84 8.66
CA SER A 58 -20.16 -24.08 8.16
C SER A 58 -20.45 -23.43 6.80
N GLY A 59 -19.59 -22.52 6.33
CA GLY A 59 -19.82 -21.73 5.12
C GLY A 59 -20.92 -20.67 5.26
N ASP A 60 -21.25 -20.25 6.48
CA ASP A 60 -22.27 -19.22 6.73
C ASP A 60 -21.71 -17.82 6.47
N ALA A 61 -21.82 -17.36 5.22
CA ALA A 61 -21.30 -16.06 4.77
C ALA A 61 -21.90 -14.87 5.54
N ALA A 62 -23.17 -14.96 5.97
CA ALA A 62 -23.82 -13.88 6.71
C ALA A 62 -23.23 -13.77 8.13
N ALA A 63 -23.03 -14.91 8.81
CA ALA A 63 -22.36 -14.94 10.09
C ALA A 63 -20.89 -14.52 9.99
N GLN A 64 -20.16 -14.99 8.97
CA GLN A 64 -18.77 -14.57 8.72
C GLN A 64 -18.65 -13.06 8.60
N LEU A 65 -19.48 -12.43 7.76
CA LEU A 65 -19.47 -10.97 7.57
C LEU A 65 -19.85 -10.22 8.85
N ALA A 66 -20.91 -10.64 9.53
CA ALA A 66 -21.37 -9.99 10.76
C ALA A 66 -20.30 -10.04 11.87
N ILE A 67 -19.69 -11.21 12.07
CA ILE A 67 -18.64 -11.40 13.09
C ILE A 67 -17.37 -10.63 12.70
N THR A 68 -16.97 -10.67 11.43
CA THR A 68 -15.80 -9.92 10.93
C THR A 68 -15.99 -8.42 11.16
N ARG A 69 -17.18 -7.86 10.93
CA ARG A 69 -17.46 -6.45 11.21
C ARG A 69 -17.34 -6.10 12.69
N VAL A 70 -17.80 -6.96 13.59
CA VAL A 70 -17.63 -6.75 15.03
C VAL A 70 -16.14 -6.76 15.42
N LEU A 71 -15.36 -7.68 14.85
CA LEU A 71 -13.92 -7.74 15.06
C LEU A 71 -13.21 -6.51 14.48
N LEU A 72 -13.61 -6.06 13.29
CA LEU A 72 -13.09 -4.85 12.65
C LEU A 72 -13.32 -3.62 13.54
N GLU A 73 -14.55 -3.40 14.01
CA GLU A 73 -14.86 -2.31 14.93
C GLU A 73 -14.07 -2.38 16.24
N ALA A 74 -13.81 -3.59 16.74
CA ALA A 74 -12.96 -3.78 17.92
C ALA A 74 -11.48 -3.49 17.63
N SER A 75 -11.01 -3.77 16.41
CA SER A 75 -9.60 -3.64 16.01
C SER A 75 -9.09 -2.19 15.93
N TYR A 76 -9.97 -1.19 15.90
CA TYR A 76 -9.57 0.21 16.03
C TYR A 76 -9.07 0.60 17.44
N TYR A 77 -9.04 -0.36 18.38
CA TYR A 77 -8.44 -0.20 19.69
C TYR A 77 -7.29 -1.20 19.84
N ASP A 78 -6.06 -0.70 20.00
CA ASP A 78 -4.82 -1.49 19.93
C ASP A 78 -4.85 -2.75 20.81
N GLU A 79 -5.33 -2.64 22.06
CA GLU A 79 -5.37 -3.79 22.95
C GLU A 79 -6.39 -4.86 22.53
N ASN A 80 -7.47 -4.47 21.86
CA ASN A 80 -8.41 -5.42 21.27
C ASN A 80 -7.81 -6.05 20.01
N ALA A 81 -7.13 -5.29 19.16
CA ALA A 81 -6.43 -5.81 17.99
C ALA A 81 -5.34 -6.83 18.38
N GLN A 82 -4.57 -6.56 19.44
CA GLN A 82 -3.64 -7.52 20.01
C GLN A 82 -4.34 -8.79 20.50
N GLN A 83 -5.47 -8.66 21.21
CA GLN A 83 -6.24 -9.82 21.64
C GLN A 83 -6.78 -10.62 20.45
N ILE A 84 -7.21 -9.97 19.37
CA ILE A 84 -7.66 -10.63 18.13
C ILE A 84 -6.52 -11.45 17.53
N ALA A 85 -5.29 -10.92 17.50
CA ALA A 85 -4.11 -11.65 17.05
C ALA A 85 -3.82 -12.88 17.93
N ASP A 86 -3.80 -12.69 19.25
CA ASP A 86 -3.48 -13.73 20.22
C ASP A 86 -4.49 -14.90 20.20
N GLU A 87 -5.75 -14.62 19.87
CA GLU A 87 -6.80 -15.63 19.68
C GLU A 87 -6.70 -16.35 18.32
N GLY A 88 -5.71 -16.02 17.49
CA GLY A 88 -5.35 -16.79 16.30
C GLY A 88 -6.12 -16.42 15.04
N LEU A 89 -6.51 -15.15 14.86
CA LEU A 89 -7.24 -14.67 13.67
C LEU A 89 -6.67 -15.21 12.36
N PHE A 90 -5.35 -15.10 12.15
CA PHE A 90 -4.67 -15.47 10.89
C PHE A 90 -4.80 -16.96 10.52
N LEU A 91 -5.06 -17.83 11.50
CA LEU A 91 -5.33 -19.25 11.25
C LEU A 91 -6.69 -19.48 10.56
N LEU A 92 -7.59 -18.50 10.64
CA LEU A 92 -8.98 -18.60 10.17
C LEU A 92 -9.24 -17.84 8.87
N LEU A 93 -8.30 -17.00 8.41
CA LEU A 93 -8.55 -16.06 7.30
C LEU A 93 -8.50 -16.71 5.92
N ALA A 94 -7.72 -17.77 5.73
CA ALA A 94 -7.56 -18.44 4.45
C ALA A 94 -8.90 -18.77 3.73
N PRO A 95 -9.91 -19.39 4.37
CA PRO A 95 -11.21 -19.62 3.73
C PRO A 95 -12.00 -18.34 3.43
N LEU A 96 -11.83 -17.27 4.23
CA LEU A 96 -12.58 -16.02 4.08
C LEU A 96 -12.07 -15.17 2.89
N LEU A 97 -10.85 -15.44 2.43
CA LEU A 97 -10.21 -14.75 1.31
C LEU A 97 -10.46 -15.42 -0.05
N ARG A 98 -11.16 -16.58 -0.09
CA ARG A 98 -11.39 -17.34 -1.34
C ARG A 98 -12.48 -16.77 -2.23
N ASP A 99 -13.29 -15.87 -1.70
CA ASP A 99 -14.39 -15.25 -2.43
C ASP A 99 -13.90 -14.22 -3.45
N ASP A 100 -14.82 -13.67 -4.25
CA ASP A 100 -14.55 -12.50 -5.09
C ASP A 100 -13.95 -11.38 -4.22
N PHE A 101 -12.87 -10.74 -4.68
CA PHE A 101 -12.24 -9.62 -3.96
C PHE A 101 -13.20 -8.43 -3.76
N ARG A 102 -14.31 -8.39 -4.52
CA ARG A 102 -15.40 -7.41 -4.36
C ARG A 102 -16.40 -7.78 -3.25
N SER A 103 -16.23 -8.93 -2.61
CA SER A 103 -17.07 -9.35 -1.50
C SER A 103 -16.92 -8.37 -0.33
N PRO A 104 -18.02 -7.94 0.30
CA PRO A 104 -17.95 -7.14 1.53
C PRO A 104 -17.16 -7.83 2.64
N LEU A 105 -17.10 -9.16 2.62
CA LEU A 105 -16.29 -9.94 3.56
C LEU A 105 -14.80 -9.72 3.32
N VAL A 106 -14.32 -9.79 2.07
CA VAL A 106 -12.91 -9.58 1.74
C VAL A 106 -12.47 -8.16 2.11
N PHE A 107 -13.33 -7.16 1.88
CA PHE A 107 -13.06 -5.79 2.31
C PHE A 107 -12.88 -5.71 3.84
N ALA A 108 -13.85 -6.22 4.60
CA ALA A 108 -13.79 -6.19 6.06
C ALA A 108 -12.60 -7.01 6.63
N VAL A 109 -12.27 -8.14 6.00
CA VAL A 109 -11.11 -8.95 6.37
C VAL A 109 -9.80 -8.22 6.06
N SER A 110 -9.69 -7.58 4.90
CA SER A 110 -8.50 -6.81 4.53
C SER A 110 -8.25 -5.68 5.53
N GLU A 111 -9.30 -4.95 5.90
CA GLU A 111 -9.19 -3.86 6.87
C GLU A 111 -8.82 -4.36 8.27
N LEU A 112 -9.49 -5.42 8.72
CA LEU A 112 -9.19 -6.07 10.00
C LEU A 112 -7.74 -6.57 10.05
N MET A 113 -7.25 -7.15 8.95
CA MET A 113 -5.88 -7.67 8.87
C MET A 113 -4.85 -6.58 9.10
N TRP A 114 -4.94 -5.43 8.41
CA TRP A 114 -3.91 -4.40 8.57
C TRP A 114 -4.00 -3.72 9.94
N ASN A 115 -5.20 -3.47 10.48
CA ASN A 115 -5.36 -2.96 11.85
C ASN A 115 -4.67 -3.88 12.87
N VAL A 116 -4.87 -5.19 12.74
CA VAL A 116 -4.24 -6.17 13.63
C VAL A 116 -2.73 -6.24 13.42
N LEU A 117 -2.23 -6.19 12.19
CA LEU A 117 -0.78 -6.23 11.90
C LEU A 117 -0.04 -4.96 12.32
N GLU A 118 -0.73 -3.83 12.39
CA GLU A 118 -0.21 -2.56 12.88
C GLU A 118 -0.13 -2.56 14.41
N ALA A 119 -1.22 -2.90 15.10
CA ALA A 119 -1.28 -2.91 16.56
C ALA A 119 -0.51 -4.08 17.20
N ALA A 120 -0.42 -5.21 16.51
CA ALA A 120 0.16 -6.45 17.03
C ALA A 120 1.25 -6.99 16.10
N PRO A 121 2.50 -6.50 16.18
CA PRO A 121 3.61 -7.02 15.37
C PRO A 121 3.84 -8.53 15.54
N SER A 122 3.49 -9.11 16.71
CA SER A 122 3.54 -10.56 16.94
C SER A 122 2.59 -11.35 16.04
N ALA A 123 1.52 -10.73 15.53
CA ALA A 123 0.59 -11.35 14.58
C ALA A 123 1.29 -11.75 13.27
N ARG A 124 2.36 -11.03 12.91
CA ARG A 124 3.16 -11.31 11.69
C ARG A 124 3.89 -12.65 11.79
N ALA A 125 4.36 -13.00 12.99
CA ALA A 125 4.95 -14.31 13.28
C ALA A 125 3.89 -15.42 13.46
N LEU A 126 2.62 -15.07 13.74
CA LEU A 126 1.53 -16.06 13.80
C LEU A 126 0.98 -16.41 12.42
N ALA A 127 1.03 -15.47 11.47
CA ALA A 127 0.85 -15.79 10.05
C ALA A 127 1.88 -16.84 9.59
N ASP A 128 3.05 -16.88 10.24
CA ASP A 128 4.13 -17.82 9.99
C ASP A 128 3.75 -19.30 10.30
N ALA A 129 2.99 -19.52 11.36
CA ALA A 129 2.45 -20.85 11.71
C ALA A 129 1.31 -21.32 10.77
N ALA A 130 0.71 -20.39 10.01
CA ALA A 130 -0.34 -20.64 9.02
C ALA A 130 0.18 -20.69 7.57
N VAL A 131 1.50 -20.66 7.35
CA VAL A 131 2.21 -20.23 6.12
C VAL A 131 1.83 -20.89 4.80
N GLY A 132 1.18 -22.05 4.79
CA GLY A 132 0.70 -22.61 3.52
C GLY A 132 -0.62 -21.97 3.08
N PRO A 133 -1.74 -22.30 3.75
CA PRO A 133 -3.07 -21.97 3.25
C PRO A 133 -3.39 -20.48 3.23
N PHE A 134 -2.89 -19.72 4.21
CA PHE A 134 -3.16 -18.28 4.29
C PHE A 134 -2.39 -17.51 3.22
N CYS A 135 -1.07 -17.67 3.13
CA CYS A 135 -0.26 -16.97 2.12
C CYS A 135 -0.72 -17.30 0.70
N GLY A 136 -1.10 -18.56 0.43
CA GLY A 136 -1.69 -18.97 -0.85
C GLY A 136 -2.99 -18.22 -1.17
N ALA A 137 -3.99 -18.31 -0.28
CA ALA A 137 -5.28 -17.64 -0.48
C ALA A 137 -5.13 -16.11 -0.59
N PHE A 138 -4.22 -15.53 0.21
CA PHE A 138 -3.94 -14.10 0.19
C PHE A 138 -3.23 -13.66 -1.11
N ALA A 139 -2.24 -14.41 -1.58
CA ALA A 139 -1.59 -14.13 -2.87
C ALA A 139 -2.60 -14.25 -4.03
N ASP A 140 -3.49 -15.24 -3.99
CA ASP A 140 -4.54 -15.44 -4.99
C ASP A 140 -5.51 -14.24 -5.05
N VAL A 141 -5.99 -13.74 -3.91
CA VAL A 141 -6.91 -12.60 -3.87
C VAL A 141 -6.22 -11.30 -4.31
N VAL A 142 -4.95 -11.09 -3.92
CA VAL A 142 -4.14 -9.96 -4.40
C VAL A 142 -4.01 -10.02 -5.92
N ALA A 143 -3.63 -11.18 -6.46
CA ALA A 143 -3.49 -11.37 -7.90
C ALA A 143 -4.83 -11.18 -8.63
N LEU A 144 -5.94 -11.66 -8.07
CA LEU A 144 -7.27 -11.44 -8.63
C LEU A 144 -7.65 -9.96 -8.66
N ALA A 145 -7.44 -9.23 -7.56
CA ALA A 145 -7.70 -7.79 -7.46
C ALA A 145 -6.87 -7.00 -8.48
N LEU A 146 -5.61 -7.39 -8.71
CA LEU A 146 -4.73 -6.77 -9.70
C LEU A 146 -5.18 -7.01 -11.14
N ARG A 147 -5.64 -8.23 -11.44
CA ARG A 147 -6.10 -8.62 -12.79
C ARG A 147 -7.46 -8.04 -13.15
N CYS A 148 -8.35 -7.93 -12.16
CA CYS A 148 -9.77 -7.66 -12.38
C CYS A 148 -10.25 -6.33 -11.80
N GLY A 149 -9.47 -5.68 -10.93
CA GLY A 149 -9.84 -4.47 -10.22
C GLY A 149 -9.56 -3.21 -11.02
N HIS A 150 -10.61 -2.63 -11.61
CA HIS A 150 -10.48 -1.49 -12.51
C HIS A 150 -11.39 -0.31 -12.12
N ARG A 151 -12.46 -0.55 -11.35
CA ARG A 151 -13.31 0.50 -10.80
C ARG A 151 -12.62 1.21 -9.63
N VAL A 152 -13.07 2.40 -9.26
CA VAL A 152 -12.48 3.17 -8.16
C VAL A 152 -12.42 2.35 -6.87
N ALA A 153 -13.57 1.79 -6.44
CA ALA A 153 -13.63 0.92 -5.26
C ALA A 153 -12.73 -0.33 -5.39
N ASP A 154 -12.65 -0.92 -6.59
CA ASP A 154 -11.75 -2.05 -6.81
C ASP A 154 -10.27 -1.66 -6.64
N LYS A 155 -9.89 -0.46 -7.09
CA LYS A 155 -8.52 0.06 -6.99
C LYS A 155 -8.14 0.38 -5.55
N GLU A 156 -9.09 0.83 -4.74
CA GLU A 156 -8.91 1.04 -3.30
C GLU A 156 -8.64 -0.31 -2.62
N VAL A 157 -9.51 -1.30 -2.82
CA VAL A 157 -9.33 -2.67 -2.26
C VAL A 157 -7.97 -3.25 -2.64
N ARG A 158 -7.56 -3.12 -3.91
CA ARG A 158 -6.24 -3.57 -4.37
C ARG A 158 -5.09 -2.91 -3.61
N ASN A 159 -5.20 -1.62 -3.32
CA ASN A 159 -4.16 -0.90 -2.58
C ASN A 159 -4.14 -1.30 -1.10
N GLU A 160 -5.30 -1.48 -0.46
CA GLU A 160 -5.42 -2.03 0.91
C GLU A 160 -4.76 -3.41 1.03
N LEU A 161 -5.01 -4.28 0.04
CA LEU A 161 -4.38 -5.60 -0.03
C LEU A 161 -2.86 -5.50 -0.19
N LEU A 162 -2.34 -4.53 -0.96
CA LEU A 162 -0.89 -4.32 -1.10
C LEU A 162 -0.24 -3.72 0.15
N ILE A 163 -0.94 -2.85 0.88
CA ILE A 163 -0.50 -2.36 2.20
C ILE A 163 -0.37 -3.55 3.16
N THR A 164 -1.40 -4.39 3.21
CA THR A 164 -1.42 -5.58 4.07
C THR A 164 -0.31 -6.57 3.69
N ALA A 165 -0.09 -6.80 2.39
CA ALA A 165 1.02 -7.60 1.88
C ALA A 165 2.38 -7.08 2.34
N ARG A 166 2.58 -5.76 2.30
CA ARG A 166 3.82 -5.12 2.73
C ARG A 166 4.04 -5.34 4.24
N LEU A 167 3.02 -5.12 5.07
CA LEU A 167 3.11 -5.33 6.52
C LEU A 167 3.45 -6.78 6.88
N LEU A 168 2.87 -7.75 6.17
CA LEU A 168 3.22 -9.17 6.33
C LEU A 168 4.67 -9.45 5.90
N ALA A 169 5.15 -8.84 4.83
CA ALA A 169 6.51 -9.03 4.33
C ALA A 169 7.60 -8.41 5.22
N GLU A 170 7.25 -7.54 6.17
CA GLU A 170 8.20 -7.03 7.17
C GLU A 170 8.70 -8.14 8.11
N ASP A 171 7.92 -9.20 8.32
CA ASP A 171 8.34 -10.39 9.07
C ASP A 171 9.04 -11.42 8.15
N PRO A 172 10.25 -11.90 8.50
CA PRO A 172 11.03 -12.80 7.65
C PRO A 172 10.32 -14.12 7.28
N GLY A 173 9.52 -14.66 8.19
CA GLY A 173 8.85 -15.93 7.96
C GLY A 173 7.66 -15.79 7.03
N SER A 174 6.77 -14.83 7.33
CA SER A 174 5.67 -14.45 6.43
C SER A 174 6.18 -14.09 5.03
N ARG A 175 7.30 -13.34 4.95
CA ARG A 175 7.96 -13.00 3.69
C ARG A 175 8.34 -14.23 2.86
N ALA A 176 8.89 -15.28 3.48
CA ALA A 176 9.21 -16.52 2.78
C ALA A 176 7.94 -17.22 2.25
N GLY A 177 6.88 -17.27 3.05
CA GLY A 177 5.58 -17.82 2.67
C GLY A 177 4.94 -17.07 1.49
N LEU A 178 4.94 -15.74 1.53
CA LEU A 178 4.42 -14.90 0.45
C LEU A 178 5.19 -15.08 -0.86
N ARG A 179 6.52 -15.24 -0.78
CA ARG A 179 7.34 -15.56 -1.97
C ARG A 179 6.98 -16.92 -2.54
N ALA A 180 6.87 -17.95 -1.70
CA ALA A 180 6.49 -19.30 -2.13
C ALA A 180 5.07 -19.33 -2.75
N ALA A 181 4.17 -18.46 -2.28
CA ALA A 181 2.83 -18.29 -2.83
C ALA A 181 2.78 -17.49 -4.16
N GLY A 182 3.91 -17.03 -4.69
CA GLY A 182 3.98 -16.32 -5.97
C GLY A 182 3.69 -14.81 -5.90
N LEU A 183 3.58 -14.24 -4.69
CA LEU A 183 3.31 -12.80 -4.54
C LEU A 183 4.47 -11.94 -5.06
N ALA A 184 5.70 -12.43 -5.01
CA ALA A 184 6.87 -11.72 -5.53
C ALA A 184 6.80 -11.46 -7.03
N ASP A 185 6.43 -12.46 -7.83
CA ASP A 185 6.31 -12.29 -9.28
C ASP A 185 5.15 -11.33 -9.63
N THR A 186 4.05 -11.41 -8.87
CA THR A 186 2.90 -10.50 -8.97
C THR A 186 3.29 -9.06 -8.66
N ALA A 187 3.98 -8.82 -7.54
CA ALA A 187 4.44 -7.48 -7.14
C ALA A 187 5.46 -6.91 -8.13
N LEU A 188 6.39 -7.76 -8.58
CA LEU A 188 7.42 -7.39 -9.55
C LEU A 188 6.80 -6.97 -10.89
N ALA A 189 5.80 -7.70 -11.39
CA ALA A 189 5.11 -7.37 -12.64
C ALA A 189 4.57 -5.93 -12.63
N ILE A 190 3.96 -5.50 -11.52
CA ILE A 190 3.48 -4.12 -11.34
C ILE A 190 4.66 -3.15 -11.20
N ALA A 191 5.66 -3.53 -10.41
CA ALA A 191 6.79 -2.66 -10.09
C ALA A 191 7.60 -2.29 -11.34
N VAL A 192 7.71 -3.18 -12.32
CA VAL A 192 8.53 -2.95 -13.53
C VAL A 192 7.72 -2.56 -14.76
N HIS A 193 6.43 -2.88 -14.83
CA HIS A 193 5.59 -2.52 -15.97
C HIS A 193 5.07 -1.07 -15.86
N PRO A 194 4.94 -0.33 -16.99
CA PRO A 194 5.34 -0.64 -18.36
C PRO A 194 6.78 -0.25 -18.70
N GLU A 195 7.58 0.16 -17.74
CA GLU A 195 8.94 0.65 -17.99
C GLU A 195 9.83 -0.46 -18.60
N MET A 196 9.83 -1.67 -18.06
CA MET A 196 10.70 -2.76 -18.54
C MET A 196 10.14 -3.60 -19.70
N GLY A 197 9.06 -3.16 -20.38
CA GLY A 197 8.50 -3.83 -21.55
C GLY A 197 7.01 -4.22 -21.43
N PRO A 198 6.48 -4.99 -22.40
CA PRO A 198 5.07 -5.38 -22.42
C PRO A 198 4.70 -6.16 -21.16
N PRO A 199 3.42 -6.13 -20.74
CA PRO A 199 3.02 -6.84 -19.54
C PRO A 199 3.27 -8.33 -19.73
N PRO A 200 3.59 -9.07 -18.65
CA PRO A 200 3.79 -10.51 -18.75
C PRO A 200 2.55 -11.16 -19.38
N SER A 201 2.78 -12.13 -20.28
CA SER A 201 1.75 -12.79 -21.09
C SER A 201 0.78 -13.65 -20.27
N ASP A 202 1.07 -13.84 -19.00
CA ASP A 202 0.22 -14.51 -18.01
C ASP A 202 -1.00 -13.66 -17.57
N GLY A 203 -1.06 -12.40 -18.01
CA GLY A 203 -2.14 -11.48 -17.68
C GLY A 203 -2.11 -11.02 -16.22
N ALA A 204 -0.97 -11.14 -15.51
CA ALA A 204 -0.82 -10.75 -14.10
C ALA A 204 -1.24 -9.30 -13.85
N VAL A 205 -1.02 -8.41 -14.83
CA VAL A 205 -1.51 -7.02 -14.81
C VAL A 205 -2.08 -6.70 -16.19
N LYS A 206 -3.35 -6.32 -16.26
CA LYS A 206 -3.90 -5.83 -17.54
C LYS A 206 -3.23 -4.49 -17.89
N PRO A 207 -2.88 -4.25 -19.18
CA PRO A 207 -2.24 -3.00 -19.61
C PRO A 207 -2.97 -1.72 -19.15
N PHE A 208 -4.29 -1.79 -18.99
CA PHE A 208 -5.15 -0.68 -18.56
C PHE A 208 -5.11 -0.40 -17.04
N ALA A 209 -4.47 -1.24 -16.23
CA ALA A 209 -4.44 -1.11 -14.77
C ALA A 209 -3.36 -0.13 -14.24
N MET A 210 -2.59 0.50 -15.14
CA MET A 210 -1.50 1.42 -14.77
C MET A 210 -1.68 2.76 -15.47
N THR A 211 -2.76 3.47 -15.11
CA THR A 211 -2.95 4.87 -15.54
C THR A 211 -2.18 5.83 -14.64
N THR A 212 -2.29 7.13 -14.88
CA THR A 212 -1.74 8.19 -14.01
C THR A 212 -2.69 8.61 -12.89
N ALA A 213 -3.84 7.92 -12.75
CA ALA A 213 -4.79 8.18 -11.67
C ALA A 213 -4.16 7.96 -10.29
N PRO A 214 -4.60 8.68 -9.24
CA PRO A 214 -3.99 8.60 -7.91
C PRO A 214 -3.90 7.16 -7.37
N GLN A 215 -4.94 6.34 -7.55
CA GLN A 215 -4.96 4.97 -7.05
C GLN A 215 -3.97 4.04 -7.78
N ASP A 216 -3.72 4.27 -9.08
CA ASP A 216 -2.75 3.49 -9.85
C ASP A 216 -1.31 3.94 -9.58
N PHE A 217 -1.12 5.23 -9.32
CA PHE A 217 0.14 5.76 -8.80
C PHE A 217 0.47 5.16 -7.43
N GLU A 218 -0.51 5.12 -6.52
CA GLU A 218 -0.31 4.51 -5.20
C GLU A 218 0.00 3.02 -5.30
N MET A 219 -0.70 2.29 -6.18
CA MET A 219 -0.37 0.90 -6.48
C MET A 219 1.11 0.74 -6.91
N LYS A 220 1.62 1.63 -7.77
CA LYS A 220 3.04 1.61 -8.21
C LYS A 220 3.98 1.74 -7.02
N ARG A 221 3.72 2.70 -6.12
CA ARG A 221 4.53 2.93 -4.91
C ARG A 221 4.49 1.72 -3.97
N LEU A 222 3.29 1.19 -3.71
CA LEU A 222 3.11 0.04 -2.84
C LEU A 222 3.79 -1.21 -3.41
N ALA A 223 3.72 -1.44 -4.73
CA ALA A 223 4.42 -2.54 -5.38
C ALA A 223 5.95 -2.41 -5.25
N TRP A 224 6.50 -1.20 -5.37
CA TRP A 224 7.93 -0.96 -5.18
C TRP A 224 8.39 -1.24 -3.75
N LEU A 225 7.62 -0.74 -2.77
CA LEU A 225 7.87 -1.03 -1.36
C LEU A 225 7.80 -2.53 -1.08
N LEU A 226 6.77 -3.22 -1.58
CA LEU A 226 6.59 -4.65 -1.39
C LEU A 226 7.72 -5.46 -2.04
N VAL A 227 8.15 -5.13 -3.26
CA VAL A 227 9.30 -5.79 -3.90
C VAL A 227 10.56 -5.62 -3.05
N ALA A 228 10.79 -4.44 -2.47
CA ALA A 228 11.93 -4.22 -1.58
C ALA A 228 11.82 -5.06 -0.30
N GLU A 229 10.66 -5.13 0.36
CA GLU A 229 10.45 -5.99 1.53
C GLU A 229 10.68 -7.47 1.20
N LEU A 230 10.12 -7.95 0.09
CA LEU A 230 10.29 -9.35 -0.37
C LEU A 230 11.73 -9.66 -0.78
N SER A 231 12.55 -8.65 -1.05
CA SER A 231 13.95 -8.79 -1.44
C SER A 231 14.93 -8.62 -0.27
N ASP A 232 14.44 -8.36 0.93
CA ASP A 232 15.24 -7.97 2.10
C ASP A 232 15.87 -9.16 2.85
N ASP A 233 16.31 -10.17 2.10
CA ASP A 233 17.12 -11.30 2.57
C ASP A 233 17.87 -11.96 1.40
N GLU A 234 18.83 -12.82 1.72
CA GLU A 234 19.71 -13.48 0.73
C GLU A 234 18.94 -14.30 -0.32
N ILE A 235 17.80 -14.88 0.05
CA ILE A 235 16.99 -15.68 -0.88
C ILE A 235 16.11 -14.75 -1.72
N GLY A 236 15.58 -13.69 -1.09
CA GLY A 236 14.63 -12.74 -1.67
C GLY A 236 15.26 -11.84 -2.71
N ILE A 237 16.56 -11.58 -2.62
CA ILE A 237 17.25 -10.62 -3.48
C ILE A 237 17.11 -10.94 -4.98
N ALA A 238 16.93 -12.21 -5.33
CA ALA A 238 16.64 -12.66 -6.69
C ALA A 238 15.41 -11.97 -7.29
N VAL A 239 14.42 -11.57 -6.46
CA VAL A 239 13.24 -10.82 -6.91
C VAL A 239 13.64 -9.43 -7.43
N ALA A 240 14.43 -8.67 -6.67
CA ALA A 240 14.91 -7.35 -7.11
C ALA A 240 15.80 -7.43 -8.36
N GLN A 241 16.61 -8.50 -8.47
CA GLN A 241 17.52 -8.72 -9.60
C GLN A 241 16.79 -9.02 -10.91
N LYS A 242 15.51 -9.45 -10.88
CA LYS A 242 14.64 -9.63 -12.06
C LYS A 242 14.14 -8.29 -12.64
N GLY A 243 15.02 -7.29 -12.75
CA GLY A 243 14.76 -6.03 -13.45
C GLY A 243 14.20 -4.89 -12.59
N PHE A 244 13.88 -5.10 -11.31
CA PHE A 244 13.43 -4.01 -10.43
C PHE A 244 14.50 -2.95 -10.24
N LEU A 245 15.76 -3.36 -9.99
CA LEU A 245 16.88 -2.41 -9.84
C LEU A 245 17.11 -1.57 -11.10
N ALA A 246 17.01 -2.21 -12.27
CA ALA A 246 17.12 -1.52 -13.56
C ALA A 246 15.97 -0.53 -13.77
N CYS A 247 14.74 -0.93 -13.41
CA CYS A 247 13.57 -0.06 -13.44
C CYS A 247 13.77 1.17 -12.53
N ALA A 248 14.11 0.96 -11.26
CA ALA A 248 14.33 2.05 -10.30
C ALA A 248 15.41 3.03 -10.76
N LEU A 249 16.52 2.54 -11.31
CA LEU A 249 17.57 3.38 -11.90
C LEU A 249 17.13 4.13 -13.16
N ALA A 250 16.24 3.55 -13.97
CA ALA A 250 15.72 4.21 -15.17
C ALA A 250 14.90 5.48 -14.84
N PHE A 251 14.23 5.52 -13.68
CA PHE A 251 13.55 6.73 -13.20
C PHE A 251 14.52 7.89 -12.90
N LEU A 252 15.81 7.60 -12.69
CA LEU A 252 16.86 8.61 -12.48
C LEU A 252 17.53 9.07 -13.78
N SER A 253 17.21 8.45 -14.92
CA SER A 253 17.78 8.81 -16.23
C SER A 253 17.55 10.27 -16.67
N PRO A 254 16.47 10.99 -16.27
CA PRO A 254 16.31 12.41 -16.64
C PRO A 254 17.43 13.33 -16.11
N PHE A 255 18.17 12.90 -15.09
CA PHE A 255 19.30 13.65 -14.54
C PHE A 255 20.62 13.35 -15.27
N GLY A 256 20.66 12.31 -16.09
CA GLY A 256 21.89 11.70 -16.63
C GLY A 256 22.69 12.54 -17.62
N GLY A 257 22.22 13.71 -18.08
CA GLY A 257 23.03 14.71 -18.78
C GLY A 257 23.90 14.23 -19.97
N GLY A 258 23.54 13.12 -20.64
CA GLY A 258 24.31 12.53 -21.74
C GLY A 258 25.22 11.34 -21.37
N VAL A 259 25.23 10.91 -20.10
CA VAL A 259 25.78 9.60 -19.71
C VAL A 259 24.84 8.53 -20.25
N SER A 260 25.35 7.68 -21.14
CA SER A 260 24.57 6.59 -21.72
C SER A 260 24.06 5.70 -20.58
N PRO A 261 22.74 5.56 -20.39
CA PRO A 261 22.20 4.59 -19.46
C PRO A 261 22.72 3.20 -19.87
N SER A 262 22.87 2.28 -18.93
CA SER A 262 23.11 0.88 -19.32
C SER A 262 22.02 0.46 -20.32
N ALA A 263 22.32 -0.47 -21.24
CA ALA A 263 21.34 -0.90 -22.24
C ALA A 263 20.00 -1.35 -21.60
N ALA A 264 20.03 -1.88 -20.37
CA ALA A 264 18.85 -2.23 -19.59
C ALA A 264 18.07 -1.01 -19.08
N ALA A 265 18.73 0.04 -18.59
CA ALA A 265 18.08 1.29 -18.18
C ALA A 265 17.60 2.13 -19.38
N ALA A 266 18.30 2.05 -20.52
CA ALA A 266 17.93 2.70 -21.77
C ALA A 266 16.69 2.04 -22.40
N ALA A 267 16.60 0.70 -22.35
CA ALA A 267 15.42 -0.05 -22.76
C ALA A 267 14.19 0.29 -21.89
N ALA A 268 14.41 0.69 -20.64
CA ALA A 268 13.36 0.98 -19.68
C ALA A 268 12.77 2.41 -19.76
N GLY A 269 13.56 3.36 -20.26
CA GLY A 269 13.44 4.78 -19.88
C GLY A 269 12.72 5.73 -20.83
N GLY A 270 12.21 5.28 -21.98
CA GLY A 270 11.79 6.22 -23.03
C GLY A 270 10.43 6.91 -22.81
N VAL A 271 9.34 6.13 -22.88
CA VAL A 271 7.96 6.66 -22.97
C VAL A 271 7.14 6.37 -21.70
N ALA A 272 7.47 5.28 -21.00
CA ALA A 272 6.76 4.85 -19.80
C ALA A 272 7.06 5.74 -18.58
N VAL A 273 8.30 6.23 -18.44
CA VAL A 273 8.71 7.11 -17.33
C VAL A 273 8.12 8.51 -17.48
N THR A 274 7.96 9.01 -18.72
CA THR A 274 7.46 10.36 -19.01
C THR A 274 5.95 10.52 -18.83
N ARG A 275 5.20 9.43 -18.59
CA ARG A 275 3.75 9.48 -18.41
C ARG A 275 3.34 10.12 -17.08
N TRP A 276 4.18 9.99 -16.06
CA TRP A 276 3.88 10.46 -14.71
C TRP A 276 3.85 11.99 -14.66
N SER A 277 2.97 12.55 -13.84
CA SER A 277 3.02 13.99 -13.56
C SER A 277 4.36 14.35 -12.91
N ARG A 278 4.75 15.64 -12.95
CA ARG A 278 6.03 16.08 -12.32
C ARG A 278 6.12 15.72 -10.84
N SER A 279 5.01 15.87 -10.09
CA SER A 279 4.99 15.50 -8.66
C SER A 279 5.10 13.98 -8.47
N GLN A 280 4.33 13.20 -9.24
CA GLN A 280 4.37 11.73 -9.19
C GLN A 280 5.77 11.19 -9.54
N LEU A 281 6.39 11.74 -10.59
CA LEU A 281 7.72 11.36 -11.01
C LEU A 281 8.75 11.67 -9.91
N ARG A 282 8.69 12.85 -9.32
CA ARG A 282 9.58 13.26 -8.22
C ARG A 282 9.46 12.31 -7.03
N ASP A 283 8.24 11.91 -6.65
CA ASP A 283 8.01 10.98 -5.55
C ASP A 283 8.53 9.56 -5.86
N LEU A 284 8.38 9.09 -7.11
CA LEU A 284 8.97 7.82 -7.54
C LEU A 284 10.50 7.88 -7.59
N GLN A 285 11.09 8.99 -7.98
CA GLN A 285 12.54 9.18 -7.98
C GLN A 285 13.12 9.16 -6.57
N GLU A 286 12.45 9.83 -5.63
CA GLU A 286 12.86 9.80 -4.22
C GLU A 286 12.73 8.40 -3.64
N LEU A 287 11.60 7.71 -3.92
CA LEU A 287 11.40 6.33 -3.51
C LEU A 287 12.45 5.40 -4.13
N ALA A 288 12.79 5.56 -5.42
CA ALA A 288 13.83 4.79 -6.10
C ALA A 288 15.15 4.91 -5.35
N LEU A 289 15.60 6.14 -5.06
CA LEU A 289 16.85 6.38 -4.34
C LEU A 289 16.87 5.71 -2.96
N ARG A 290 15.77 5.84 -2.21
CA ARG A 290 15.64 5.19 -0.89
C ARG A 290 15.71 3.66 -0.97
N LEU A 291 15.00 3.06 -1.92
CA LEU A 291 14.98 1.61 -2.10
C LEU A 291 16.30 1.07 -2.64
N LEU A 292 16.92 1.77 -3.59
CA LEU A 292 18.27 1.44 -4.08
C LEU A 292 19.30 1.53 -2.95
N THR A 293 19.18 2.51 -2.05
CA THR A 293 20.05 2.64 -0.87
C THR A 293 19.89 1.42 0.03
N ARG A 294 18.65 1.02 0.35
CA ARG A 294 18.36 -0.17 1.17
C ARG A 294 18.89 -1.46 0.54
N LEU A 295 18.70 -1.66 -0.76
CA LEU A 295 19.04 -2.91 -1.45
C LEU A 295 20.50 -2.99 -1.91
N ALA A 296 21.24 -1.87 -1.94
CA ALA A 296 22.62 -1.83 -2.42
C ALA A 296 23.56 -2.85 -1.74
N PRO A 297 23.54 -3.03 -0.41
CA PRO A 297 24.39 -4.02 0.27
C PRO A 297 24.15 -5.47 -0.18
N LEU A 298 22.93 -5.78 -0.63
CA LEU A 298 22.53 -7.12 -1.06
C LEU A 298 22.83 -7.37 -2.55
N CYS A 299 23.04 -6.31 -3.33
CA CYS A 299 23.22 -6.34 -4.79
C CYS A 299 24.46 -5.57 -5.30
N PRO A 300 25.66 -5.72 -4.69
CA PRO A 300 26.80 -4.89 -5.07
C PRO A 300 27.23 -5.09 -6.54
N VAL A 301 27.15 -6.31 -7.07
CA VAL A 301 27.53 -6.60 -8.46
C VAL A 301 26.55 -5.97 -9.44
N GLU A 302 25.26 -6.08 -9.19
CA GLU A 302 24.22 -5.49 -10.02
C GLU A 302 24.24 -3.96 -9.97
N MET A 303 24.42 -3.37 -8.78
CA MET A 303 24.56 -1.91 -8.63
C MET A 303 25.74 -1.37 -9.44
N ALA A 304 26.87 -2.07 -9.42
CA ALA A 304 28.04 -1.72 -10.20
C ALA A 304 27.80 -1.85 -11.72
N THR A 305 27.10 -2.91 -12.15
CA THR A 305 26.81 -3.21 -13.56
C THR A 305 25.78 -2.26 -14.16
N LEU A 306 24.76 -1.89 -13.39
CA LEU A 306 23.68 -1.00 -13.82
C LEU A 306 24.07 0.48 -13.77
N GLY A 307 25.26 0.81 -13.22
CA GLY A 307 25.77 2.18 -13.18
C GLY A 307 25.16 3.03 -12.06
N ALA A 308 24.88 2.44 -10.90
CA ALA A 308 24.28 3.15 -9.76
C ALA A 308 25.10 4.38 -9.31
N CYS A 309 26.44 4.30 -9.36
CA CYS A 309 27.32 5.45 -9.08
C CYS A 309 27.03 6.64 -10.02
N ASN A 310 26.93 6.37 -11.32
CA ASN A 310 26.68 7.42 -12.31
C ASN A 310 25.31 8.07 -12.09
N ALA A 311 24.30 7.26 -11.78
CA ALA A 311 22.95 7.75 -11.50
C ALA A 311 22.93 8.63 -10.23
N ALA A 312 23.56 8.19 -9.14
CA ALA A 312 23.65 8.96 -7.91
C ALA A 312 24.37 10.30 -8.14
N VAL A 313 25.53 10.29 -8.79
CA VAL A 313 26.30 11.51 -9.05
C VAL A 313 25.57 12.46 -10.02
N ALA A 314 24.87 11.92 -11.02
CA ALA A 314 24.05 12.73 -11.92
C ALA A 314 22.95 13.49 -11.16
N VAL A 315 22.28 12.86 -10.19
CA VAL A 315 21.28 13.52 -9.34
C VAL A 315 21.93 14.56 -8.42
N MET A 316 23.09 14.24 -7.84
CA MET A 316 23.84 15.12 -6.92
C MET A 316 24.45 16.35 -7.61
N SER A 317 24.73 16.28 -8.91
CA SER A 317 25.42 17.34 -9.66
C SER A 317 24.72 18.69 -9.53
N ALA A 318 25.49 19.77 -9.38
CA ALA A 318 24.94 21.14 -9.34
C ALA A 318 24.21 21.54 -10.63
N ALA A 319 24.50 20.88 -11.76
CA ALA A 319 23.78 21.08 -13.02
C ALA A 319 22.45 20.30 -13.10
N SER A 320 22.18 19.44 -12.12
CA SER A 320 20.97 18.62 -12.05
C SER A 320 19.75 19.48 -11.72
N PRO A 321 18.60 19.27 -12.40
CA PRO A 321 17.33 19.89 -12.03
C PRO A 321 16.70 19.32 -10.75
N ALA A 322 17.38 18.40 -10.03
CA ALA A 322 16.89 17.82 -8.79
C ALA A 322 16.59 18.90 -7.74
N ASP A 323 15.62 18.64 -6.86
CA ASP A 323 15.43 19.42 -5.64
C ASP A 323 16.39 18.95 -4.53
N ASP A 324 16.40 19.65 -3.38
CA ASP A 324 17.30 19.32 -2.28
C ASP A 324 16.97 17.97 -1.63
N GLY A 325 15.70 17.55 -1.64
CA GLY A 325 15.29 16.25 -1.13
C GLY A 325 15.83 15.09 -1.98
N LEU A 326 15.74 15.21 -3.31
CA LEU A 326 16.33 14.25 -4.24
C LEU A 326 17.85 14.24 -4.16
N ARG A 327 18.50 15.40 -4.02
CA ARG A 327 19.96 15.48 -3.78
C ARG A 327 20.35 14.76 -2.50
N ALA A 328 19.64 14.99 -1.39
CA ALA A 328 19.91 14.34 -0.11
C ALA A 328 19.73 12.81 -0.18
N ALA A 329 18.69 12.34 -0.87
CA ALA A 329 18.47 10.91 -1.10
C ALA A 329 19.59 10.30 -1.98
N ALA A 330 20.07 11.03 -3.00
CA ALA A 330 21.18 10.57 -3.85
C ALA A 330 22.53 10.56 -3.12
N ILE A 331 22.77 11.53 -2.23
CA ILE A 331 23.92 11.52 -1.33
C ILE A 331 23.86 10.29 -0.42
N SER A 332 22.69 9.96 0.12
CA SER A 332 22.50 8.77 0.96
C SER A 332 22.86 7.48 0.21
N LEU A 333 22.41 7.35 -1.05
CA LEU A 333 22.82 6.25 -1.93
C LEU A 333 24.33 6.26 -2.17
N ALA A 334 24.93 7.41 -2.50
CA ALA A 334 26.37 7.52 -2.75
C ALA A 334 27.21 7.15 -1.51
N VAL A 335 26.78 7.53 -0.31
CA VAL A 335 27.42 7.15 0.96
C VAL A 335 27.34 5.64 1.16
N GLN A 336 26.17 5.03 0.94
CA GLN A 336 26.00 3.58 1.04
C GLN A 336 26.86 2.83 0.03
N LEU A 337 26.95 3.34 -1.21
CA LEU A 337 27.84 2.80 -2.24
C LEU A 337 29.31 2.94 -1.83
N ALA A 338 29.74 4.11 -1.36
CA ALA A 338 31.13 4.36 -0.96
C ALA A 338 31.60 3.47 0.19
N ALA A 339 30.69 3.03 1.06
CA ALA A 339 30.98 2.09 2.14
C ALA A 339 31.27 0.66 1.64
N MET A 340 30.94 0.34 0.38
CA MET A 340 31.16 -0.97 -0.22
C MET A 340 32.48 -1.06 -0.99
N GLU A 341 33.07 -2.25 -1.00
CA GLU A 341 34.33 -2.50 -1.69
C GLU A 341 34.21 -2.26 -3.21
N GLY A 342 35.18 -1.55 -3.79
CA GLY A 342 35.25 -1.30 -5.23
C GLY A 342 34.37 -0.14 -5.76
N PHE A 343 33.60 0.53 -4.90
CA PHE A 343 32.71 1.62 -5.30
C PHE A 343 33.32 3.02 -5.18
N VAL A 344 34.27 3.25 -4.28
CA VAL A 344 34.92 4.56 -4.10
C VAL A 344 35.54 5.06 -5.42
N GLY A 345 36.30 4.21 -6.12
CA GLY A 345 36.90 4.56 -7.41
C GLY A 345 35.86 4.83 -8.51
N ARG A 346 34.72 4.13 -8.48
CA ARG A 346 33.63 4.32 -9.44
C ARG A 346 32.89 5.63 -9.20
N LEU A 347 32.63 5.98 -7.94
CA LEU A 347 32.06 7.27 -7.54
C LEU A 347 33.00 8.41 -7.91
N GLY A 348 34.30 8.27 -7.63
CA GLY A 348 35.32 9.25 -8.03
C GLY A 348 35.38 9.44 -9.55
N GLY A 349 35.42 8.34 -10.32
CA GLY A 349 35.40 8.39 -11.78
C GLY A 349 34.12 8.98 -12.39
N ALA A 350 33.01 8.94 -11.66
CA ALA A 350 31.74 9.56 -12.04
C ALA A 350 31.66 11.06 -11.71
N GLY A 351 32.64 11.64 -11.00
CA GLY A 351 32.63 13.03 -10.53
C GLY A 351 31.96 13.23 -9.17
N GLY A 352 31.92 12.18 -8.34
CA GLY A 352 31.22 12.20 -7.06
C GLY A 352 31.85 13.14 -6.02
N VAL A 353 33.16 13.39 -6.10
CA VAL A 353 33.85 14.30 -5.18
C VAL A 353 33.42 15.75 -5.42
N GLU A 354 33.43 16.18 -6.68
CA GLU A 354 33.02 17.53 -7.10
C GLU A 354 31.54 17.77 -6.81
N ALA A 355 30.69 16.76 -7.06
CA ALA A 355 29.28 16.82 -6.74
C ALA A 355 29.03 16.93 -5.23
N ALA A 356 29.75 16.16 -4.40
CA ALA A 356 29.65 16.22 -2.95
C ALA A 356 30.12 17.57 -2.39
N LEU A 357 31.29 18.06 -2.82
CA LEU A 357 31.83 19.35 -2.35
C LEU A 357 30.87 20.49 -2.64
N ARG A 358 30.28 20.54 -3.83
CA ARG A 358 29.28 21.57 -4.19
C ARG A 358 28.01 21.47 -3.35
N ALA A 359 27.58 20.26 -3.00
CA ALA A 359 26.43 20.08 -2.12
C ALA A 359 26.71 20.66 -0.71
N PHE A 360 27.94 20.58 -0.21
CA PHE A 360 28.34 21.19 1.06
C PHE A 360 28.60 22.71 0.96
N GLU A 361 29.08 23.21 -0.19
CA GLU A 361 29.31 24.65 -0.41
C GLU A 361 28.00 25.46 -0.42
N GLY A 362 26.88 24.85 -0.82
CA GLY A 362 25.55 25.48 -0.83
C GLY A 362 25.05 25.96 0.54
N GLU A 363 25.49 25.34 1.64
CA GLU A 363 25.12 25.78 3.00
C GLU A 363 25.99 26.94 3.53
N VAL A 364 27.19 27.12 2.97
CA VAL A 364 28.14 28.15 3.46
C VAL A 364 27.79 29.54 2.93
N GLY A 365 27.07 29.62 1.80
CA GLY A 365 26.65 30.89 1.18
C GLY A 365 25.61 31.67 1.99
N GLU A 366 24.65 31.00 2.63
CA GLU A 366 23.56 31.67 3.36
C GLU A 366 23.93 32.06 4.81
N LEU A 367 24.94 31.42 5.39
CA LEU A 367 25.46 31.77 6.72
C LEU A 367 26.32 33.03 6.73
N SER A 368 26.71 33.55 5.57
CA SER A 368 27.40 34.84 5.44
C SER A 368 26.45 36.05 5.53
N GLY A 369 25.12 35.84 5.55
CA GLY A 369 24.11 36.90 5.51
C GLY A 369 23.29 37.13 6.79
N ARG A 370 23.36 36.26 7.80
CA ARG A 370 22.66 36.45 9.08
C ARG A 370 23.54 36.08 10.27
N GLY A 371 24.33 37.06 10.71
CA GLY A 371 24.92 37.05 12.04
C GLY A 371 23.81 37.01 13.10
N GLY A 372 23.75 35.91 13.85
CA GLY A 372 22.79 35.70 14.93
C GLY A 372 23.18 34.48 15.77
N TRP A 373 24.42 34.49 16.27
CA TRP A 373 24.93 33.49 17.18
C TRP A 373 24.33 33.73 18.58
N CYS A 374 23.42 32.86 19.03
CA CYS A 374 23.04 32.76 20.43
C CYS A 374 23.31 31.32 20.88
N GLY A 375 24.39 31.15 21.64
CA GLY A 375 24.80 29.87 22.21
C GLY A 375 23.84 29.38 23.30
N GLY A 376 23.67 28.06 23.34
CA GLY A 376 23.09 27.32 24.45
C GLY A 376 23.71 25.93 24.46
N SER A 377 24.42 25.62 25.54
CA SER A 377 25.24 24.42 25.69
C SER A 377 24.56 23.36 26.57
N VAL A 378 24.94 22.11 26.33
CA VAL A 378 24.90 20.89 27.17
C VAL A 378 23.57 20.12 27.34
N GLY A 379 23.63 18.81 27.03
CA GLY A 379 22.73 17.78 27.57
C GLY A 379 22.94 16.40 26.91
N GLY A 380 23.53 15.45 27.63
CA GLY A 380 24.01 14.17 27.08
C GLY A 380 22.98 13.07 26.78
N GLY A 381 23.41 12.13 25.93
CA GLY A 381 23.22 10.68 26.05
C GLY A 381 21.84 10.06 25.80
N HIS A 382 21.70 9.27 24.73
CA HIS A 382 21.37 7.84 24.77
C HIS A 382 21.21 7.24 23.35
N THR A 383 21.73 6.03 23.19
CA THR A 383 21.56 5.11 22.05
C THR A 383 20.12 4.60 21.94
N SER A 384 19.50 4.65 20.76
CA SER A 384 18.31 3.84 20.44
C SER A 384 18.18 3.55 18.94
N HIS A 385 17.69 2.36 18.63
CA HIS A 385 17.52 1.77 17.30
C HIS A 385 16.55 2.58 16.42
N GLY A 386 16.96 2.85 15.18
CA GLY A 386 16.16 3.56 14.18
C GLY A 386 15.09 2.65 13.56
N GLY A 387 13.89 2.66 14.14
CA GLY A 387 12.66 2.30 13.45
C GLY A 387 12.20 3.47 12.57
N VAL A 388 11.90 3.18 11.31
CA VAL A 388 11.42 4.17 10.33
C VAL A 388 9.98 4.56 10.70
N VAL A 389 9.79 5.77 11.24
CA VAL A 389 8.49 6.42 11.37
C VAL A 389 8.32 7.34 10.15
N LEU A 390 7.36 7.02 9.28
CA LEU A 390 6.91 7.96 8.27
C LEU A 390 5.95 8.96 8.91
N GLY A 391 6.22 10.24 8.68
CA GLY A 391 5.41 11.35 9.16
C GLY A 391 4.02 11.38 8.51
N ASP A 392 3.02 11.42 9.38
CA ASP A 392 1.89 12.36 9.39
C ASP A 392 1.38 12.82 8.02
N SER A 393 0.67 11.93 7.32
CA SER A 393 -0.40 12.32 6.40
C SER A 393 -1.72 12.08 7.11
N GLY A 394 -2.29 13.14 7.69
CA GLY A 394 -3.59 13.10 8.34
C GLY A 394 -4.69 12.63 7.40
N TYR A 395 -5.05 11.36 7.50
CA TYR A 395 -6.33 10.84 7.07
C TYR A 395 -7.30 11.05 8.21
N GLY A 396 -8.09 12.12 8.12
CA GLY A 396 -9.22 12.34 9.01
C GLY A 396 -10.20 11.19 8.88
N HIS A 397 -10.46 10.49 9.99
CA HIS A 397 -11.58 9.58 10.16
C HIS A 397 -12.89 10.28 9.75
N GLY A 398 -13.41 9.92 8.58
CA GLY A 398 -14.77 10.19 8.16
C GLY A 398 -15.53 8.87 8.15
N TYR A 399 -16.43 8.69 9.10
CA TYR A 399 -17.39 7.59 9.17
C TYR A 399 -18.04 7.33 7.80
N PHE A 400 -17.75 6.18 7.20
CA PHE A 400 -18.47 5.68 6.02
C PHE A 400 -19.41 4.55 6.48
N SER A 401 -20.61 4.95 6.87
CA SER A 401 -21.77 4.05 6.95
C SER A 401 -22.93 4.72 6.22
N ASP A 402 -23.55 3.94 5.34
CA ASP A 402 -24.79 4.17 4.58
C ASP A 402 -24.75 5.05 3.33
N GLU A 403 -24.67 4.39 2.16
CA GLU A 403 -25.62 4.57 1.05
C GLU A 403 -25.46 3.42 0.01
N ILE A 404 -26.02 2.24 0.31
CA ILE A 404 -26.43 1.28 -0.72
C ILE A 404 -27.88 0.91 -0.42
N SER A 405 -28.83 1.68 -0.96
CA SER A 405 -30.19 1.25 -1.21
C SER A 405 -30.80 2.16 -2.26
N GLY A 406 -31.11 1.57 -3.42
CA GLY A 406 -31.76 2.23 -4.54
C GLY A 406 -32.25 1.15 -5.50
N ASP A 407 -33.46 0.67 -5.21
CA ASP A 407 -34.17 -0.41 -5.89
C ASP A 407 -34.18 -0.28 -7.42
N PHE A 408 -33.82 -1.38 -8.08
CA PHE A 408 -34.01 -1.61 -9.50
C PHE A 408 -35.45 -2.06 -9.73
N VAL A 409 -36.31 -1.15 -10.17
CA VAL A 409 -37.66 -1.48 -10.65
C VAL A 409 -37.62 -1.63 -12.17
N ASP A 410 -37.84 -2.87 -12.60
CA ASP A 410 -38.21 -3.23 -13.97
C ASP A 410 -39.57 -2.60 -14.32
N THR A 411 -39.69 -1.96 -15.49
CA THR A 411 -40.90 -2.09 -16.33
C THR A 411 -40.64 -1.66 -17.78
N PRO A 412 -41.34 -2.26 -18.75
CA PRO A 412 -40.99 -2.23 -20.17
C PRO A 412 -41.82 -1.19 -20.97
N ARG A 413 -41.32 -0.75 -22.13
CA ARG A 413 -42.09 -0.72 -23.40
C ARG A 413 -41.33 -0.14 -24.61
N SER A 414 -41.30 -0.97 -25.65
CA SER A 414 -41.53 -0.68 -27.08
C SER A 414 -41.33 0.74 -27.63
N GLY A 415 -40.36 0.85 -28.55
CA GLY A 415 -40.66 1.00 -29.98
C GLY A 415 -40.78 2.41 -30.55
N ALA A 416 -39.81 2.80 -31.39
CA ALA A 416 -40.04 3.12 -32.81
C ALA A 416 -38.77 3.71 -33.49
N GLY A 417 -38.38 3.11 -34.61
CA GLY A 417 -38.03 3.84 -35.83
C GLY A 417 -36.63 4.46 -35.96
N GLY A 418 -35.80 3.87 -36.82
CA GLY A 418 -34.63 4.56 -37.37
C GLY A 418 -33.72 3.67 -38.21
N ARG A 419 -34.07 3.49 -39.50
CA ARG A 419 -33.22 2.88 -40.53
C ARG A 419 -31.96 3.74 -40.80
N GLY A 420 -30.85 3.10 -41.17
CA GLY A 420 -29.68 3.76 -41.78
C GLY A 420 -28.40 2.91 -41.66
N VAL A 421 -28.25 1.84 -42.43
CA VAL A 421 -27.35 1.75 -43.62
C VAL A 421 -25.86 1.70 -43.24
N LEU A 422 -25.28 0.50 -43.36
CA LEU A 422 -23.85 0.25 -43.55
C LEU A 422 -23.41 0.72 -44.95
N PRO A 423 -22.12 1.03 -45.13
CA PRO A 423 -21.40 0.30 -46.16
C PRO A 423 -20.07 -0.25 -45.67
N GLY A 424 -19.73 -1.43 -46.18
CA GLY A 424 -18.41 -2.02 -46.06
C GLY A 424 -17.44 -1.54 -47.13
N THR A 425 -16.19 -1.98 -46.94
CA THR A 425 -15.15 -2.30 -47.93
C THR A 425 -14.80 -1.22 -48.96
N SER A 426 -13.58 -0.69 -48.85
CA SER A 426 -12.45 -0.94 -49.79
C SER A 426 -11.47 0.24 -49.77
N GLU A 427 -10.30 0.04 -49.17
CA GLU A 427 -8.95 0.22 -49.76
C GLU A 427 -7.89 -0.09 -48.70
#